data_AF-A0A2M7YLD1-F1
#
_entry.id   AF-A0A2M7YLD1-F1
#
_cell.length_a   1.000
_cell.length_b   1.000
_cell.length_c   1.000
_cell.angle_alpha   90.00
_cell.angle_beta   90.00
_cell.angle_gamma   90.00
#
_symmetry.space_group_name_H-M   'P 1'
#
loop_
_entity.id
_entity.type
_entity.pdbx_description
1 polymer ?
#
loop_
_entity_poly.entity_id
_entity_poly.type
_entity_poly.pdbx_seq_one_letter_code
_entity_poly.pdbx_strand_id
1 'polypeptide(L)'
;MPRVFIIILNWNNWPDVSDCLESIKNNDYPNYQVVIVDNGSKDQPPTPPVGWPTEIKVIYNRENLGFAGGNNVGIKYALDHGADYVLLLNDDTIVGRSFLSKLVAAAESAPEIGLAGPKIYFYPPAGEASEEKNKIWSAGGELNWLRNKGTLRGWGEDDGGQYDS
;
A
#
# COMPACT_ATOMS: atom_id res chain seq x y z
N MET A 1 9.17 -16.95 6.90
CA MET A 1 8.94 -15.53 6.58
C MET A 1 7.51 -15.40 6.12
N PRO A 2 6.67 -14.56 6.76
CA PRO A 2 5.25 -14.45 6.42
C PRO A 2 5.03 -14.14 4.94
N ARG A 3 4.04 -14.75 4.32
CA ARG A 3 3.64 -14.47 2.94
C ARG A 3 2.70 -13.28 2.90
N VAL A 4 3.11 -12.22 2.21
CA VAL A 4 2.34 -10.97 2.13
C VAL A 4 1.66 -10.83 0.77
N PHE A 5 0.37 -10.55 0.75
CA PHE A 5 -0.34 -10.18 -0.47
C PHE A 5 -0.54 -8.67 -0.51
N ILE A 6 -0.02 -8.01 -1.53
CA ILE A 6 -0.22 -6.58 -1.79
C ILE A 6 -1.40 -6.44 -2.74
N ILE A 7 -2.49 -5.87 -2.24
CA ILE A 7 -3.71 -5.61 -3.00
C ILE A 7 -3.67 -4.18 -3.48
N ILE A 8 -3.72 -4.00 -4.80
CA ILE A 8 -3.83 -2.71 -5.46
C ILE A 8 -5.20 -2.65 -6.12
N LEU A 9 -6.02 -1.69 -5.72
CA LEU A 9 -7.31 -1.45 -6.34
C LEU A 9 -7.15 -0.39 -7.43
N ASN A 10 -7.46 -0.72 -8.68
CA ASN A 10 -7.40 0.19 -9.82
C ASN A 10 -8.80 0.52 -10.33
N TRP A 11 -9.04 1.78 -10.71
CA TRP A 11 -10.21 2.16 -11.49
C TRP A 11 -9.91 3.31 -12.45
N ASN A 12 -9.73 2.97 -13.73
CA ASN A 12 -9.33 3.87 -14.82
C ASN A 12 -8.01 4.63 -14.58
N ASN A 13 -7.06 4.06 -13.82
CA ASN A 13 -5.82 4.74 -13.43
C ASN A 13 -4.54 3.92 -13.67
N TRP A 14 -4.46 3.26 -14.82
CA TRP A 14 -3.30 2.44 -15.19
C TRP A 14 -1.93 3.14 -15.22
N PRO A 15 -1.82 4.45 -15.55
CA PRO A 15 -0.55 5.15 -15.46
C PRO A 15 0.06 5.11 -14.04
N ASP A 16 -0.72 5.45 -13.03
CA ASP A 16 -0.24 5.47 -11.64
C ASP A 16 0.08 4.06 -11.11
N VAL A 17 -0.74 3.07 -11.50
CA VAL A 17 -0.46 1.65 -11.21
C VAL A 17 0.95 1.26 -11.69
N SER A 18 1.39 1.77 -12.84
CA SER A 18 2.70 1.43 -13.39
C SER A 18 3.86 1.96 -12.53
N ASP A 19 3.75 3.18 -12.04
CA ASP A 19 4.76 3.79 -11.16
C ASP A 19 4.76 3.15 -9.77
N CYS A 20 3.56 2.86 -9.23
CA CYS A 20 3.42 2.10 -7.99
C CYS A 20 4.09 0.73 -8.10
N LEU A 21 3.83 0.01 -9.18
CA LEU A 21 4.46 -1.27 -9.47
C LEU A 21 5.99 -1.12 -9.53
N GLU A 22 6.56 -0.20 -10.29
CA GLU A 22 8.02 -0.06 -10.36
C GLU A 22 8.65 0.21 -8.97
N SER A 23 7.97 0.94 -8.09
CA SER A 23 8.43 1.13 -6.70
C SER A 23 8.38 -0.16 -5.88
N ILE A 24 7.31 -0.97 -6.02
CA ILE A 24 7.20 -2.28 -5.36
C ILE A 24 8.28 -3.24 -5.87
N LYS A 25 8.57 -3.26 -7.17
CA LYS A 25 9.60 -4.14 -7.76
C LYS A 25 10.96 -4.00 -7.08
N ASN A 26 11.27 -2.81 -6.57
CA ASN A 26 12.51 -2.48 -5.89
C ASN A 26 12.51 -2.77 -4.38
N ASN A 27 11.45 -3.36 -3.83
CA ASN A 27 11.37 -3.71 -2.42
C ASN A 27 12.31 -4.87 -2.04
N ASP A 28 12.75 -4.90 -0.77
CA ASP A 28 13.71 -5.90 -0.26
C ASP A 28 13.08 -7.12 0.41
N TYR A 29 11.76 -7.21 0.46
CA TYR A 29 11.05 -8.33 1.06
C TYR A 29 10.78 -9.41 0.01
N PRO A 30 11.26 -10.66 0.17
CA PRO A 30 11.20 -11.65 -0.91
C PRO A 30 9.89 -12.45 -0.97
N ASN A 31 9.10 -12.55 0.10
CA ASN A 31 7.93 -13.43 0.16
C ASN A 31 6.61 -12.67 -0.01
N TYR A 32 6.39 -12.08 -1.18
CA TYR A 32 5.17 -11.32 -1.48
C TYR A 32 4.55 -11.70 -2.83
N GLN A 33 3.26 -11.42 -2.97
CA GLN A 33 2.52 -11.52 -4.22
C GLN A 33 1.71 -10.24 -4.45
N VAL A 34 1.71 -9.73 -5.68
CA VAL A 34 0.91 -8.56 -6.06
C VAL A 34 -0.39 -9.03 -6.71
N VAL A 35 -1.49 -8.45 -6.25
CA VAL A 35 -2.84 -8.67 -6.78
C VAL A 35 -3.44 -7.32 -7.14
N ILE A 36 -3.67 -7.11 -8.42
CA ILE A 36 -4.38 -5.94 -8.92
C ILE A 36 -5.85 -6.32 -9.07
N VAL A 37 -6.73 -5.57 -8.41
CA VAL A 37 -8.17 -5.65 -8.61
C VAL A 37 -8.56 -4.49 -9.52
N ASP A 38 -8.88 -4.79 -10.77
CA ASP A 38 -9.47 -3.81 -11.69
C ASP A 38 -10.97 -3.68 -11.40
N ASN A 39 -11.39 -2.50 -10.96
CA ASN A 39 -12.74 -2.27 -10.45
C ASN A 39 -13.70 -1.82 -11.57
N GLY A 40 -13.68 -2.52 -12.70
CA GLY A 40 -14.51 -2.20 -13.86
C GLY A 40 -14.01 -1.00 -14.64
N SER A 41 -12.70 -0.96 -14.95
CA SER A 41 -12.15 0.06 -15.85
C SER A 41 -12.66 -0.13 -17.27
N LYS A 42 -12.76 0.98 -18.02
CA LYS A 42 -13.11 0.92 -19.44
C LYS A 42 -11.91 0.53 -20.31
N ASP A 43 -10.73 0.90 -19.84
CA ASP A 43 -9.46 0.65 -20.52
C ASP A 43 -8.81 -0.62 -19.99
N GLN A 44 -8.18 -1.36 -20.90
CA GLN A 44 -7.42 -2.57 -20.53
C GLN A 44 -6.07 -2.20 -19.90
N PRO A 45 -5.53 -3.06 -19.01
CA PRO A 45 -4.21 -2.85 -18.46
C PRO A 45 -3.16 -2.75 -19.56
N PRO A 46 -2.14 -1.90 -19.39
CA PRO A 46 -0.91 -2.07 -20.14
C PRO A 46 -0.32 -3.46 -19.80
N THR A 47 0.41 -4.05 -20.74
CA THR A 47 1.17 -5.26 -20.50
C THR A 47 1.98 -5.10 -19.20
N PRO A 48 1.95 -6.07 -18.26
CA PRO A 48 2.72 -5.96 -17.03
C PRO A 48 4.19 -5.62 -17.32
N PRO A 49 4.88 -4.86 -16.45
CA PRO A 49 6.27 -4.48 -16.68
C PRO A 49 7.15 -5.71 -16.96
N VAL A 50 7.94 -5.64 -18.03
CA VAL A 50 8.87 -6.72 -18.38
C VAL A 50 9.88 -6.91 -17.23
N GLY A 51 10.14 -8.17 -16.86
CA GLY A 51 11.13 -8.50 -15.82
C GLY A 51 10.63 -8.36 -14.37
N TRP A 52 9.33 -8.52 -14.14
CA TRP A 52 8.79 -8.63 -12.78
C TRP A 52 9.29 -9.93 -12.11
N PRO A 53 9.68 -9.88 -10.82
CA PRO A 53 10.24 -11.05 -10.13
C PRO A 53 9.21 -12.16 -9.85
N THR A 54 7.91 -11.83 -9.86
CA THR A 54 6.79 -12.73 -9.56
C THR A 54 5.68 -12.65 -10.61
N GLU A 55 4.71 -13.55 -10.58
CA GLU A 55 3.50 -13.39 -11.39
C GLU A 55 2.61 -12.32 -10.73
N ILE A 56 2.21 -11.29 -11.48
CA ILE A 56 1.19 -10.33 -11.05
C ILE A 56 -0.17 -10.93 -11.33
N LYS A 57 -1.00 -11.13 -10.29
CA LYS A 57 -2.39 -11.55 -10.47
C LYS A 57 -3.25 -10.34 -10.77
N VAL A 58 -4.06 -10.41 -11.82
CA VAL A 58 -5.12 -9.43 -12.07
C VAL A 58 -6.49 -10.08 -11.91
N ILE A 59 -7.40 -9.41 -11.20
CA ILE A 59 -8.80 -9.77 -11.01
C ILE A 59 -9.65 -8.64 -11.57
N TYR A 60 -10.56 -8.95 -12.49
CA TYR A 60 -11.43 -7.96 -13.13
C TYR A 60 -12.84 -8.05 -12.55
N ASN A 61 -13.27 -6.99 -11.88
CA ASN A 61 -14.67 -6.81 -11.53
C ASN A 61 -15.46 -6.37 -12.76
N ARG A 62 -16.73 -6.76 -12.82
CA ARG A 62 -17.64 -6.37 -13.92
C ARG A 62 -18.03 -4.89 -13.87
N GLU A 63 -17.99 -4.30 -12.69
CA GLU A 63 -18.38 -2.92 -12.41
C GLU A 63 -17.57 -2.40 -11.21
N ASN A 64 -17.68 -1.10 -10.94
CA ASN A 64 -17.03 -0.48 -9.80
C ASN A 64 -17.80 -0.79 -8.50
N LEU A 65 -17.20 -1.62 -7.65
CA LEU A 65 -17.76 -2.04 -6.35
C LEU A 65 -17.46 -1.06 -5.21
N GLY A 66 -16.91 0.12 -5.51
CA GLY A 66 -16.36 1.05 -4.54
C GLY A 66 -15.05 0.55 -3.90
N PHE A 67 -14.47 1.38 -3.03
CA PHE A 67 -13.16 1.10 -2.42
C PHE A 67 -13.16 -0.17 -1.56
N ALA A 68 -14.09 -0.28 -0.61
CA ALA A 68 -14.17 -1.43 0.27
C ALA A 68 -14.55 -2.72 -0.49
N GLY A 69 -15.53 -2.64 -1.40
CA GLY A 69 -15.98 -3.79 -2.19
C GLY A 69 -14.87 -4.34 -3.09
N GLY A 70 -14.14 -3.46 -3.77
CA GLY A 70 -12.99 -3.84 -4.60
C GLY A 70 -11.86 -4.48 -3.80
N ASN A 71 -11.45 -3.85 -2.69
CA ASN A 71 -10.42 -4.42 -1.81
C ASN A 71 -10.82 -5.78 -1.23
N ASN A 72 -12.10 -5.96 -0.85
CA ASN A 72 -12.60 -7.23 -0.32
C ASN A 72 -12.45 -8.40 -1.31
N VAL A 73 -12.55 -8.15 -2.62
CA VAL A 73 -12.28 -9.17 -3.65
C VAL A 73 -10.82 -9.63 -3.60
N GLY A 74 -9.89 -8.68 -3.49
CA GLY A 74 -8.46 -8.95 -3.37
C GLY A 74 -8.09 -9.66 -2.06
N ILE A 75 -8.65 -9.21 -0.93
CA ILE A 75 -8.47 -9.84 0.39
C ILE A 75 -8.96 -11.29 0.35
N LYS A 76 -10.15 -11.54 -0.22
CA LYS A 76 -10.67 -12.90 -0.34
C LYS A 76 -9.72 -13.80 -1.14
N TYR A 77 -9.23 -13.31 -2.28
CA TYR A 77 -8.27 -14.05 -3.07
C TYR A 77 -6.99 -14.34 -2.27
N ALA A 78 -6.43 -13.35 -1.58
CA ALA A 78 -5.23 -13.53 -0.76
C ALA A 78 -5.40 -14.61 0.31
N LEU A 79 -6.50 -14.57 1.06
CA LEU A 79 -6.81 -15.56 2.10
C LEU A 79 -6.97 -16.97 1.50
N ASP A 80 -7.70 -17.10 0.40
CA ASP A 80 -7.88 -18.38 -0.31
C ASP A 80 -6.54 -18.95 -0.85
N HIS A 81 -5.48 -18.13 -0.93
CA HIS A 81 -4.15 -18.49 -1.42
C HIS A 81 -3.07 -18.49 -0.33
N GLY A 82 -3.47 -18.50 0.95
CA GLY A 82 -2.57 -18.68 2.09
C GLY A 82 -1.74 -17.44 2.42
N ALA A 83 -2.36 -16.26 2.36
CA ALA A 83 -1.76 -15.04 2.91
C ALA A 83 -1.63 -15.13 4.44
N ASP A 84 -0.45 -14.81 4.96
CA ASP A 84 -0.25 -14.55 6.39
C ASP A 84 -0.60 -13.08 6.71
N TYR A 85 -0.28 -12.18 5.76
CA TYR A 85 -0.64 -10.76 5.84
C TYR A 85 -1.22 -10.26 4.51
N VAL A 86 -2.11 -9.27 4.62
CA VAL A 86 -2.63 -8.52 3.48
C VAL A 86 -2.31 -7.05 3.66
N LEU A 87 -1.66 -6.46 2.66
CA LEU A 87 -1.43 -5.03 2.56
C LEU A 87 -2.39 -4.44 1.53
N LEU A 88 -3.20 -3.47 1.94
CA LEU A 88 -3.96 -2.64 1.02
C LEU A 88 -3.11 -1.44 0.62
N LEU A 89 -2.85 -1.26 -0.67
CA LEU A 89 -2.01 -0.20 -1.19
C LEU A 89 -2.77 0.53 -2.30
N ASN A 90 -2.83 1.86 -2.21
CA ASN A 90 -3.43 2.64 -3.28
C ASN A 90 -2.54 2.62 -4.52
N ASP A 91 -3.17 2.72 -5.69
CA ASP A 91 -2.53 2.71 -7.01
C ASP A 91 -1.68 3.95 -7.29
N ASP A 92 -1.89 5.06 -6.56
CA ASP A 92 -1.19 6.34 -6.68
C ASP A 92 -0.01 6.52 -5.70
N THR A 93 0.53 5.41 -5.17
CA THR A 93 1.58 5.46 -4.13
C THR A 93 2.95 4.99 -4.62
N ILE A 94 4.00 5.65 -4.12
CA ILE A 94 5.40 5.21 -4.26
C ILE A 94 5.91 4.71 -2.91
N VAL A 95 6.43 3.50 -2.88
CA VAL A 95 6.95 2.87 -1.66
C VAL A 95 8.47 2.85 -1.61
N GLY A 96 9.04 3.00 -0.42
CA GLY A 96 10.48 2.89 -0.19
C GLY A 96 10.96 1.42 -0.15
N ARG A 97 12.21 1.16 -0.52
CA ARG A 97 12.77 -0.22 -0.63
C ARG A 97 12.49 -1.13 0.57
N SER A 98 12.58 -0.63 1.80
CA SER A 98 12.40 -1.42 3.03
C SER A 98 11.01 -1.34 3.64
N PHE A 99 10.01 -0.77 2.94
CA PHE A 99 8.69 -0.51 3.53
C PHE A 99 8.02 -1.80 4.01
N LEU A 100 8.04 -2.87 3.20
CA LEU A 100 7.33 -4.10 3.49
C LEU A 100 8.02 -4.91 4.59
N SER A 101 9.35 -4.98 4.56
CA SER A 101 10.14 -5.65 5.60
C SER A 101 9.95 -4.96 6.96
N LYS A 102 9.92 -3.64 7.01
CA LYS A 102 9.62 -2.88 8.23
C LYS A 102 8.19 -3.09 8.73
N LEU A 103 7.20 -3.10 7.84
CA LEU A 103 5.79 -3.35 8.23
C LEU A 103 5.60 -4.74 8.81
N VAL A 104 6.17 -5.77 8.17
CA VAL A 104 6.11 -7.14 8.69
C VAL A 104 6.85 -7.24 10.02
N ALA A 105 8.04 -6.65 10.15
CA ALA A 105 8.77 -6.66 11.42
C ALA A 105 7.98 -5.98 12.55
N ALA A 106 7.30 -4.86 12.27
CA ALA A 106 6.44 -4.20 13.24
C ALA A 106 5.24 -5.07 13.64
N ALA A 107 4.55 -5.68 12.67
CA ALA A 107 3.42 -6.57 12.94
C ALA A 107 3.81 -7.81 13.77
N GLU A 108 4.99 -8.38 13.52
CA GLU A 108 5.53 -9.54 14.24
C GLU A 108 6.15 -9.19 15.60
N SER A 109 6.32 -7.89 15.93
CA SER A 109 7.03 -7.47 17.13
C SER A 109 6.29 -7.78 18.43
N ALA A 110 4.97 -7.93 18.37
CA ALA A 110 4.14 -8.29 19.52
C ALA A 110 2.82 -8.94 19.07
N PRO A 111 2.35 -10.00 19.75
CA PRO A 111 1.15 -10.76 19.35
C PRO A 111 -0.17 -9.95 19.43
N GLU A 112 -0.19 -8.84 20.15
CA GLU A 112 -1.33 -7.93 20.26
C GLU A 112 -1.53 -7.00 19.05
N ILE A 113 -0.54 -6.90 18.17
CA ILE A 113 -0.60 -6.01 17.00
C ILE A 113 -1.46 -6.65 15.93
N GLY A 114 -2.68 -6.14 15.76
CA GLY A 114 -3.61 -6.61 14.73
C GLY A 114 -3.42 -5.95 13.36
N LEU A 115 -2.87 -4.74 13.30
CA LEU A 115 -2.68 -3.94 12.09
C LEU A 115 -1.41 -3.08 12.22
N ALA A 116 -0.68 -2.94 11.12
CA ALA A 116 0.45 -2.03 10.99
C ALA A 116 0.25 -1.11 9.79
N GLY A 117 0.75 0.13 9.88
CA GLY A 117 0.71 1.11 8.79
C GLY A 117 2.04 1.86 8.71
N PRO A 118 2.50 2.25 7.52
CA PRO A 118 3.76 2.95 7.37
C PRO A 118 3.60 4.42 7.77
N LYS A 119 4.72 5.11 7.98
CA LYS A 119 4.73 6.57 7.82
C LYS A 119 4.48 6.89 6.35
N ILE A 120 3.64 7.88 6.10
CA ILE A 120 3.25 8.32 4.76
C ILE A 120 3.65 9.78 4.63
N TYR A 121 4.26 10.12 3.51
CA TYR A 121 4.73 11.47 3.19
C TYR A 121 3.85 12.05 2.08
N PHE A 122 3.79 13.38 2.01
CA PHE A 122 3.20 14.05 0.85
C PHE A 122 4.03 13.75 -0.40
N TYR A 123 3.34 13.47 -1.51
CA TYR A 123 4.00 13.36 -2.80
C TYR A 123 4.29 14.77 -3.33
N PRO A 124 5.56 15.13 -3.63
CA PRO A 124 5.88 16.48 -4.08
C PRO A 124 5.33 16.73 -5.50
N PRO A 125 4.89 17.95 -5.81
CA PRO A 125 4.54 18.33 -7.18
C PRO A 125 5.72 18.16 -8.14
N ALA A 126 5.41 17.81 -9.40
CA ALA A 126 6.43 17.63 -10.42
C ALA A 126 7.23 18.93 -10.64
N GLY A 127 8.54 18.86 -10.43
CA GLY A 127 9.46 20.00 -10.59
C GLY A 127 9.77 20.78 -9.32
N GLU A 128 9.20 20.41 -8.17
CA GLU A 128 9.52 21.02 -6.88
C GLU A 128 10.67 20.31 -6.14
N ALA A 129 11.44 21.09 -5.38
CA ALA A 129 12.66 20.66 -4.72
C ALA A 129 12.42 19.59 -3.63
N SER A 130 13.47 18.86 -3.28
CA SER A 130 13.46 17.74 -2.33
C SER A 130 12.96 18.07 -0.91
N GLU A 131 12.78 19.34 -0.56
CA GLU A 131 12.39 19.78 0.78
C GLU A 131 10.95 19.37 1.14
N GLU A 132 10.03 19.26 0.17
CA GLU A 132 8.68 18.76 0.43
C GLU A 132 8.61 17.23 0.60
N LYS A 133 9.64 16.49 0.15
CA LYS A 133 9.67 15.02 0.28
C LYS A 133 9.70 14.53 1.72
N ASN A 134 9.97 15.42 2.66
CA ASN A 134 10.09 15.09 4.08
C ASN A 134 8.87 15.50 4.90
N LYS A 135 7.81 16.03 4.26
CA LYS A 135 6.58 16.41 4.94
C LYS A 135 5.71 15.18 5.19
N ILE A 136 5.34 14.97 6.44
CA ILE A 136 4.53 13.84 6.86
C ILE A 136 3.04 14.10 6.56
N TRP A 137 2.42 13.18 5.85
CA TRP A 137 0.96 13.07 5.74
C TRP A 137 0.38 12.32 6.94
N SER A 138 1.01 11.20 7.32
CA SER A 138 0.62 10.41 8.48
C SER A 138 1.82 9.73 9.12
N ALA A 139 1.98 9.88 10.43
CA ALA A 139 2.87 9.06 11.26
C ALA A 139 2.07 8.16 12.21
N GLY A 140 0.89 7.69 11.75
CA GLY A 140 -0.07 6.95 12.57
C GLY A 140 -1.06 7.85 13.31
N GLY A 141 -1.77 7.28 14.27
CA GLY A 141 -2.82 8.02 14.99
C GLY A 141 -3.31 7.30 16.25
N GLU A 142 -4.10 8.04 17.03
CA GLU A 142 -4.74 7.54 18.24
C GLU A 142 -6.27 7.57 18.07
N LEU A 143 -6.93 6.53 18.58
CA LEU A 143 -8.38 6.44 18.63
C LEU A 143 -8.85 6.60 20.08
N ASN A 144 -9.58 7.69 20.34
CA ASN A 144 -10.29 7.86 21.59
C ASN A 144 -11.72 7.31 21.45
N TRP A 145 -11.91 6.08 21.92
CA TRP A 145 -13.19 5.38 21.84
C TRP A 145 -14.32 6.06 22.61
N LEU A 146 -14.02 6.67 23.77
CA LEU A 146 -15.02 7.38 24.58
C LEU A 146 -15.59 8.60 23.88
N ARG A 147 -14.79 9.27 23.06
CA ARG A 147 -15.16 10.48 22.31
C ARG A 147 -15.43 10.21 20.83
N ASN A 148 -15.31 8.96 20.38
CA ASN A 148 -15.32 8.56 18.98
C ASN A 148 -14.45 9.49 18.09
N LYS A 149 -13.25 9.84 18.58
CA LYS A 149 -12.36 10.80 17.94
C LYS A 149 -11.04 10.13 17.56
N GLY A 150 -10.69 10.22 16.28
CA GLY A 150 -9.33 9.93 15.80
C GLY A 150 -8.47 11.18 15.78
N THR A 151 -7.19 11.04 16.13
CA THR A 151 -6.18 12.09 15.94
C THR A 151 -5.02 11.54 15.13
N LEU A 152 -4.68 12.25 14.06
CA LEU A 152 -3.55 11.96 13.17
C LEU A 152 -2.28 12.58 13.75
N ARG A 153 -1.17 11.86 13.71
CA ARG A 153 0.15 12.34 14.14
C ARG A 153 0.98 12.78 12.93
N GLY A 154 1.76 13.84 13.11
CA GLY A 154 2.74 14.31 12.13
C GLY A 154 2.20 15.11 10.96
N TRP A 155 0.89 15.38 10.85
CA TRP A 155 0.34 16.09 9.68
C TRP A 155 1.06 17.43 9.41
N GLY A 156 1.71 17.52 8.26
CA GLY A 156 2.41 18.73 7.79
C GLY A 156 3.75 19.01 8.48
N GLU A 157 4.16 18.18 9.43
CA GLU A 157 5.47 18.28 10.09
C GLU A 157 6.58 17.77 9.17
N ASP A 158 7.76 18.36 9.29
CA ASP A 158 8.97 17.81 8.66
C ASP A 158 9.48 16.63 9.50
N ASP A 159 9.87 15.54 8.82
CA ASP A 159 10.38 14.35 9.50
C ASP A 159 11.86 14.51 9.88
N GLY A 160 12.10 14.82 11.15
CA GLY A 160 13.41 14.79 11.79
C GLY A 160 13.69 13.47 12.51
N GLY A 161 12.91 12.41 12.27
CA GLY A 161 13.02 11.12 12.97
C GLY A 161 12.24 11.05 14.28
N GLN A 162 11.45 12.07 14.63
CA GLN A 162 10.67 12.13 15.87
C GLN A 162 9.56 11.05 15.97
N TYR A 163 9.32 10.32 14.88
CA TYR A 163 8.36 9.22 14.80
C TYR A 163 9.01 7.89 14.36
N ASP A 164 10.34 7.79 14.40
CA ASP A 164 11.03 6.53 14.13
C ASP A 164 10.87 5.54 15.30
N SER A 165 10.72 4.27 14.94
CA SER A 165 10.57 3.11 15.84
C SER A 165 11.79 2.21 15.85
#